data_AF-A0A485AMI5-F1
#
_entry.id   AF-A0A485AMI5-F1
#
_cell.length_a   1.000
_cell.length_b   1.000
_cell.length_c   1.000
_cell.angle_alpha   90.00
_cell.angle_beta   90.00
_cell.angle_gamma   90.00
#
_symmetry.space_group_name_H-M   'P 1'
#
loop_
_entity.id
_entity.type
_entity.pdbx_description
1 polymer ?
#
loop_
_entity_poly.entity_id
_entity_poly.type
_entity_poly.pdbx_seq_one_letter_code
_entity_poly.pdbx_strand_id
1 'polypeptide(L)' 'MGKSSTAVNLALALAAEGAKVGILDADIYGPSIPTMLGAEDQRPTSPDGTHMAPIMKFGLATQLHRLSGDRR' A
#
# COMPACT_ATOMS: atom_id res chain seq x y z
N MET A 1 -15.45 11.74 -2.12
CA MET A 1 -15.26 11.35 -0.70
C MET A 1 -13.81 10.91 -0.49
N GLY A 2 -13.03 11.63 0.33
CA GLY A 2 -11.58 11.46 0.52
C GLY A 2 -11.16 10.31 1.44
N LYS A 3 -11.72 9.11 1.23
CA LYS A 3 -11.46 7.92 2.07
C LYS A 3 -9.96 7.58 2.11
N SER A 4 -9.33 7.45 0.95
CA SER A 4 -7.91 7.13 0.82
C SER A 4 -7.03 8.22 1.42
N SER A 5 -7.39 9.50 1.24
CA SER A 5 -6.68 10.62 1.85
C SER A 5 -6.73 10.59 3.37
N THR A 6 -7.91 10.35 3.96
CA THR A 6 -8.04 10.22 5.42
C THR A 6 -7.29 9.01 5.94
N ALA A 7 -7.35 7.86 5.25
CA ALA A 7 -6.64 6.65 5.66
C ALA A 7 -5.11 6.83 5.63
N VAL A 8 -4.58 7.43 4.56
CA VAL A 8 -3.14 7.73 4.43
C VAL A 8 -2.69 8.68 5.53
N ASN A 9 -3.40 9.78 5.76
CA ASN A 9 -3.02 10.76 6.78
C ASN A 9 -3.07 10.16 8.19
N LEU A 10 -4.08 9.33 8.49
CA LEU A 10 -4.16 8.64 9.78
C LEU A 10 -3.00 7.65 9.96
N ALA A 11 -2.67 6.88 8.92
CA ALA A 11 -1.55 5.93 8.97
C ALA A 11 -0.21 6.65 9.19
N LEU A 12 0.03 7.76 8.48
CA LEU A 12 1.22 8.57 8.64
C LEU A 12 1.33 9.18 10.04
N ALA A 13 0.21 9.66 10.60
CA ALA A 13 0.19 10.20 11.96
C ALA A 13 0.54 9.13 13.00
N LEU A 14 -0.05 7.93 12.89
CA LEU A 14 0.26 6.82 13.79
C LEU A 14 1.72 6.37 13.67
N ALA A 15 2.27 6.34 12.46
CA ALA A 15 3.68 6.03 12.24
C ALA A 15 4.61 7.11 12.82
N ALA A 16 4.24 8.38 12.73
CA ALA A 16 4.98 9.49 13.34
C ALA A 16 5.02 9.41 14.88
N GLU A 17 3.98 8.86 15.50
CA GLU A 17 3.93 8.54 16.94
C GLU A 17 4.71 7.26 17.32
N GLY A 18 5.42 6.65 16.36
CA GLY A 18 6.26 5.47 16.58
C GLY A 18 5.52 4.13 16.52
N ALA A 19 4.24 4.11 16.13
CA ALA A 19 3.50 2.87 15.96
C ALA A 19 3.97 2.09 14.72
N LYS A 20 3.89 0.76 14.77
CA LYS A 20 4.03 -0.08 13.59
C LYS A 20 2.70 -0.10 12.84
N VAL A 21 2.69 0.44 11.62
CA VAL A 21 1.46 0.64 10.85
C VAL A 21 1.56 -0.02 9.48
N GLY A 22 0.50 -0.74 9.11
CA GLY A 22 0.27 -1.25 7.77
C GLY A 22 -0.97 -0.63 7.16
N ILE A 23 -0.97 -0.42 5.85
CA ILE A 23 -2.12 0.07 5.08
C ILE A 23 -2.33 -0.79 3.83
N LEU A 24 -3.54 -1.32 3.67
CA LEU A 24 -3.93 -2.17 2.56
C LEU A 24 -4.96 -1.45 1.70
N ASP A 25 -4.70 -1.39 0.40
CA ASP A 25 -5.65 -0.87 -0.58
C ASP A 25 -6.38 -1.99 -1.29
N ALA A 26 -7.71 -2.00 -1.16
CA ALA A 26 -8.62 -2.92 -1.85
C ALA A 26 -9.43 -2.22 -2.96
N ASP A 27 -9.23 -0.92 -3.17
CA ASP A 27 -9.96 -0.18 -4.21
C ASP A 27 -9.39 -0.49 -5.60
N ILE A 28 -10.28 -0.94 -6.51
CA ILE A 28 -9.91 -1.34 -7.87
C ILE A 28 -9.97 -0.16 -8.86
N TYR A 29 -10.79 0.87 -8.59
CA TYR A 29 -11.16 1.90 -9.57
C TYR A 29 -10.93 3.36 -9.10
N GLY A 30 -9.99 3.61 -8.18
CA GLY A 30 -9.60 4.96 -7.72
C GLY A 30 -8.08 5.20 -7.79
N PRO A 31 -7.59 6.44 -7.56
CA PRO A 31 -6.17 6.66 -7.31
C PRO A 31 -5.78 5.87 -6.07
N SER A 32 -4.96 4.85 -6.29
CA SER A 32 -4.60 3.87 -5.27
C SER A 32 -3.77 4.52 -4.15
N ILE A 33 -3.86 4.01 -2.93
CA ILE A 33 -2.97 4.40 -1.81
C ILE A 33 -1.50 4.36 -2.22
N PRO A 34 -1.00 3.34 -2.98
CA PRO A 34 0.35 3.37 -3.54
C PRO A 34 0.66 4.64 -4.34
N THR A 35 -0.27 5.12 -5.17
CA THR A 35 -0.12 6.37 -5.93
C THR A 35 0.01 7.57 -4.98
N MET A 36 -0.79 7.61 -3.92
CA MET A 36 -0.71 8.67 -2.91
C MET A 36 0.62 8.66 -2.13
N LEU A 37 1.27 7.50 -2.05
CA LEU A 37 2.56 7.31 -1.38
C LEU A 37 3.77 7.35 -2.35
N GLY A 38 3.56 7.62 -3.64
CA GLY A 38 4.62 7.61 -4.66
C GLY A 38 5.25 6.22 -4.85
N ALA A 39 4.43 5.19 -4.90
CA ALA A 39 4.78 3.77 -5.00
C ALA A 39 4.01 3.01 -6.10
N GLU A 40 3.37 3.73 -7.03
CA GLU A 40 2.58 3.18 -8.13
C GLU A 40 3.34 2.22 -9.06
N ASP A 41 4.65 2.42 -9.22
CA ASP A 41 5.51 1.59 -10.05
C ASP A 41 6.15 0.42 -9.29
N GLN A 42 5.95 0.35 -7.97
CA GLN A 42 6.47 -0.73 -7.14
C GLN A 42 5.45 -1.86 -7.05
N ARG A 43 5.94 -3.10 -7.05
CA ARG A 43 5.11 -4.30 -6.91
C ARG A 43 5.56 -5.10 -5.70
N PRO A 44 4.62 -5.62 -4.88
CA PRO A 44 4.94 -6.60 -3.86
C PRO A 44 5.67 -7.78 -4.49
N THR A 45 6.77 -8.20 -3.89
CA THR A 45 7.45 -9.44 -4.27
C THR A 45 6.89 -10.59 -3.44
N SER A 46 6.99 -11.82 -3.93
CA SER A 46 6.67 -13.00 -3.12
C SER A 46 7.87 -13.96 -3.16
N PRO A 47 8.84 -13.81 -2.24
CA PRO A 47 10.06 -14.61 -2.25
C PRO A 47 9.81 -16.11 -2.11
N ASP A 48 8.74 -16.49 -1.41
CA ASP A 48 8.36 -17.88 -1.12
C ASP A 48 7.14 -18.36 -1.92
N GLY A 49 6.56 -17.50 -2.78
CA GLY A 49 5.35 -17.78 -3.54
C GLY A 49 4.06 -17.87 -2.71
N THR A 50 4.11 -17.62 -1.40
CA THR A 50 2.96 -17.74 -0.48
C THR A 50 2.64 -16.44 0.25
N HIS A 51 3.66 -15.67 0.62
CA HIS A 51 3.52 -14.37 1.26
C HIS A 51 3.96 -13.27 0.32
N MET A 52 3.17 -12.20 0.25
CA MET A 52 3.58 -10.96 -0.41
C MET A 52 4.36 -10.12 0.58
N ALA A 53 5.60 -9.79 0.23
CA ALA A 53 6.38 -8.79 0.92
C ALA A 53 5.80 -7.40 0.61
N PRO A 54 5.44 -6.60 1.63
CA PRO A 54 4.86 -5.29 1.42
C PRO A 54 5.88 -4.31 0.86
N ILE A 55 5.40 -3.27 0.19
CA ILE A 55 6.23 -2.14 -0.20
C ILE A 55 6.38 -1.23 1.01
N MET A 56 7.59 -0.76 1.31
CA MET A 56 7.84 0.14 2.43
C MET A 56 7.89 1.60 1.96
N LYS A 57 7.04 2.46 2.54
CA LYS A 57 7.03 3.91 2.26
C LYS A 57 6.69 4.73 3.49
N PHE A 58 7.45 5.77 3.77
CA PHE A 58 7.23 6.69 4.90
C PHE A 58 7.06 5.96 6.25
N GLY A 59 7.77 4.85 6.47
CA GLY A 59 7.62 4.02 7.67
C GLY A 59 6.39 3.11 7.69
N LEU A 60 5.56 3.13 6.63
CA LEU A 60 4.39 2.27 6.47
C LEU A 60 4.73 1.03 5.67
N ALA A 61 4.15 -0.11 6.07
CA ALA A 61 3.99 -1.26 5.19
C ALA A 61 2.75 -1.06 4.33
N THR A 62 2.92 -0.88 3.03
CA THR A 62 1.81 -0.69 2.09
C THR A 62 1.69 -1.85 1.11
N GLN A 63 0.45 -2.24 0.84
CA GLN A 63 0.16 -3.32 -0.09
C GLN A 63 -0.97 -2.92 -1.03
N LEU A 64 -0.81 -3.33 -2.29
CA LEU A 64 -1.76 -3.10 -3.37
C LEU A 64 -2.44 -4.41 -3.73
N HIS A 65 -3.77 -4.42 -3.75
CA HIS A 65 -4.53 -5.48 -4.40
C HIS A 65 -4.51 -5.27 -5.93
N ARG A 66 -3.35 -5.52 -6.56
CA ARG A 66 -3.30 -5.73 -8.01
C ARG A 66 -2.96 -7.19 -8.21
N LEU A 67 -3.99 -7.97 -8.53
CA LEU A 67 -3.81 -9.34 -8.99
C LEU A 67 -2.74 -9.30 -10.08
N SER A 68 -1.74 -10.16 -9.95
CA SER A 68 -0.82 -10.49 -11.02
C SER A 68 -1.61 -11.12 -12.16
N GLY A 69 -2.31 -10.29 -12.92
CA GLY A 69 -2.85 -10.62 -14.22
C GLY A 69 -1.66 -10.79 -15.15
N ASP A 70 -1.35 -12.06 -15.39
CA ASP A 70 -0.86 -12.64 -16.64
C ASP A 70 -0.73 -11.58 -17.76
N ARG A 71 0.51 -11.14 -17.99
CA ARG A 71 0.87 -10.50 -19.26
C ARG A 71 0.91 -11.61 -20.29
N ARG A 72 -0.22 -11.84 -20.96
CA ARG A 72 -0.18 -12.20 -22.37
C ARG A 72 0.01 -10.95 -23.20
#